data_AF-A0AAT9SDM9-F1
#
_entry.id   AF-A0AAT9SDM9-F1
#
_cell.length_a   1.000
_cell.length_b   1.000
_cell.length_c   1.000
_cell.angle_alpha   90.00
_cell.angle_beta   90.00
_cell.angle_gamma   90.00
#
_symmetry.space_group_name_H-M   'P 1'
#
loop_
_entity.id
_entity.type
_entity.pdbx_description
1 polymer ?
#
loop_
_entity_poly.entity_id
_entity_poly.type
_entity_poly.pdbx_seq_one_letter_code
_entity_poly.pdbx_strand_id
1 'polypeptide(L)' 'MVALKEFRYAGKQLAAGDSFDAGEKDVKVLRAIKNARMDTDEPAPPDLTEDPSSSKKRAYKRRDMTAE' A
#
# COMPACT_ATOMS: atom_id res chain seq x y z
N MET A 1 8.01 15.29 -5.76
CA MET A 1 7.46 14.44 -4.68
C MET A 1 8.57 13.57 -4.14
N VAL A 2 8.50 13.22 -2.87
CA VAL A 2 9.51 12.40 -2.20
C VAL A 2 8.90 11.04 -1.89
N ALA A 3 9.56 9.98 -2.35
CA ALA A 3 9.17 8.61 -2.03
C ALA A 3 9.37 8.36 -0.53
N LEU A 4 8.36 7.79 0.14
CA LEU A 4 8.48 7.43 1.56
C LEU A 4 9.04 6.02 1.74
N LYS A 5 8.89 5.17 0.73
CA LYS A 5 9.37 3.80 0.71
C LYS A 5 9.90 3.44 -0.68
N GLU A 6 10.50 2.27 -0.79
CA GLU A 6 10.92 1.75 -2.08
C GLU A 6 9.71 1.26 -2.89
N PHE A 7 9.53 1.78 -4.09
CA PHE A 7 8.50 1.30 -5.02
C PHE A 7 8.85 1.61 -6.47
N ARG A 8 8.12 0.97 -7.39
CA ARG A 8 8.29 1.20 -8.82
C ARG A 8 7.26 2.22 -9.31
N TYR A 9 7.71 3.26 -9.99
CA TYR A 9 6.86 4.28 -10.60
C TYR A 9 7.37 4.63 -12.00
N ALA A 10 6.46 4.70 -12.97
CA ALA A 10 6.79 5.01 -14.37
C ALA A 10 7.96 4.16 -14.94
N GLY A 11 8.05 2.88 -14.55
CA GLY A 11 9.10 1.96 -14.97
C GLY A 11 10.43 2.09 -14.21
N LYS A 12 10.63 3.16 -13.43
CA LYS A 12 11.82 3.40 -12.59
C LYS A 12 11.60 2.85 -11.17
N GLN A 13 12.66 2.31 -10.59
CA GLN A 13 12.69 1.95 -9.17
C GLN A 13 13.11 3.18 -8.38
N LEU A 14 12.27 3.61 -7.45
CA LEU A 14 12.51 4.73 -6.56
C LEU A 14 12.88 4.20 -5.17
N ALA A 15 13.88 4.81 -4.56
CA ALA A 15 14.27 4.52 -3.19
C ALA A 15 13.49 5.39 -2.20
N ALA A 16 13.43 4.98 -0.93
CA ALA A 16 12.91 5.85 0.12
C ALA A 16 13.74 7.14 0.21
N GLY A 17 13.08 8.29 0.26
CA GLY A 17 13.68 9.62 0.22
C GLY A 17 14.00 10.14 -1.19
N ASP A 18 13.82 9.33 -2.24
CA ASP A 18 14.14 9.76 -3.59
C ASP A 18 13.10 10.75 -4.13
N SER A 19 13.58 11.77 -4.83
CA SER A 19 12.76 12.83 -5.40
C SER A 19 12.35 12.47 -6.82
N PHE A 20 11.05 12.46 -7.08
CA PHE A 20 10.50 12.12 -8.39
C PHE A 20 9.33 13.03 -8.78
N ASP A 21 9.11 13.12 -10.09
CA ASP A 21 7.98 13.81 -10.68
C ASP A 21 6.83 12.84 -10.93
N ALA A 22 5.61 13.24 -10.60
CA ALA A 22 4.43 12.40 -10.77
C ALA A 22 3.23 13.25 -11.21
N GLY A 23 2.39 12.69 -12.08
CA GLY A 23 1.21 13.37 -12.55
C GLY A 23 0.19 13.62 -11.44
N GLU A 24 -0.65 14.65 -11.60
CA GLU A 24 -1.64 15.09 -10.60
C GLU A 24 -2.59 13.98 -10.12
N LYS A 25 -2.97 13.07 -11.03
CA LYS A 25 -3.81 11.91 -10.70
C LYS A 25 -3.07 10.94 -9.77
N ASP A 26 -1.80 10.71 -10.04
CA ASP A 26 -0.97 9.78 -9.28
C ASP A 26 -0.58 10.37 -7.93
N VAL A 27 -0.35 11.68 -7.84
CA VAL A 27 -0.14 12.40 -6.57
C VAL A 27 -1.21 12.04 -5.55
N LYS A 28 -2.49 12.10 -5.95
CA LYS A 28 -3.62 11.80 -5.06
C LYS A 28 -3.57 10.36 -4.57
N VAL A 29 -3.27 9.42 -5.46
CA VAL A 29 -3.17 7.99 -5.14
C VAL A 29 -1.99 7.73 -4.22
N LEU A 30 -0.79 8.20 -4.60
CA LEU A 30 0.47 7.99 -3.87
C LEU A 30 0.41 8.56 -2.45
N ARG A 31 -0.28 9.70 -2.26
CA ARG A 31 -0.56 10.25 -0.93
C ARG A 31 -1.56 9.39 -0.16
N ALA A 32 -2.65 8.98 -0.79
CA ALA A 32 -3.69 8.16 -0.15
C ALA A 32 -3.15 6.80 0.34
N ILE A 33 -2.23 6.20 -0.42
CA ILE A 33 -1.59 4.92 -0.06
C ILE A 33 -0.29 5.10 0.76
N LYS A 34 0.06 6.34 1.15
CA LYS A 34 1.26 6.68 1.93
C LYS A 34 2.58 6.19 1.29
N ASN A 35 2.67 6.17 -0.04
CA ASN A 35 3.90 5.80 -0.75
C ASN A 35 4.82 7.00 -0.99
N ALA A 36 4.26 8.21 -1.12
CA ALA A 36 5.02 9.42 -1.37
C ALA A 36 4.35 10.64 -0.72
N ARG A 37 5.13 11.69 -0.50
CA ARG A 37 4.68 13.00 -0.01
C ARG A 37 5.11 14.13 -0.94
N MET A 38 4.44 15.28 -0.81
CA MET A 38 4.91 16.53 -1.41
C MET A 38 6.15 17.02 -0.66
N ASP A 39 7.12 17.59 -1.38
CA ASP A 39 8.34 18.18 -0.78
C ASP A 39 8.01 19.28 0.25
N THR A 40 6.85 19.91 0.11
CA THR A 40 6.38 21.01 0.96
C THR A 40 5.62 20.55 2.21
N ASP A 41 5.26 19.27 2.34
CA ASP A 41 4.54 18.74 3.51
C ASP A 41 5.57 18.20 4.54
N GLU A 42 5.71 18.93 5.64
CA GLU A 42 6.51 18.62 6.85
C GLU A 42 6.34 17.15 7.31
N PRO A 43 7.38 16.49 7.88
CA PRO A 43 7.36 15.04 8.09
C PRO A 43 6.36 14.61 9.18
N ALA A 44 5.18 14.15 8.76
CA ALA A 44 4.41 13.23 9.60
C ALA A 44 5.13 11.86 9.63
N PRO A 45 5.45 11.30 10.80
CA PRO A 45 6.15 10.03 10.90
C PRO A 45 5.29 8.90 10.31
N PRO A 46 5.92 7.92 9.63
CA PRO A 46 5.21 6.78 9.07
C PRO A 46 4.66 5.92 10.20
N ASP A 47 3.33 5.86 10.30
CA ASP A 47 2.62 4.89 11.12
C ASP A 47 2.84 3.50 10.52
N LEU A 48 3.76 2.76 11.16
CA LEU A 48 4.09 1.36 10.91
C LEU A 48 2.88 0.48 11.28
N THR A 49 1.94 0.34 10.36
CA THR A 49 1.00 -0.78 10.38
C THR A 49 0.97 -1.45 9.02
N GLU A 50 2.10 -2.06 8.66
CA GLU A 50 2.07 -3.27 7.85
C GLU A 50 1.61 -4.41 8.75
N ASP A 51 0.40 -4.91 8.53
CA ASP A 51 0.07 -6.29 8.86
C ASP A 51 -0.34 -6.98 7.56
N PRO A 52 0.57 -7.71 6.91
CA PRO A 52 0.24 -8.51 5.74
C PRO A 52 -0.41 -9.82 6.21
N SER A 53 -1.36 -10.32 5.41
CA SER A 53 -1.80 -11.73 5.43
C SER A 53 -2.83 -12.14 6.50
N SER A 54 -4.09 -12.26 6.07
CA SER A 54 -4.87 -13.52 6.15
C SER A 54 -6.36 -13.28 5.96
N SER A 55 -6.80 -13.08 4.72
CA SER A 55 -8.23 -13.26 4.39
C SER A 55 -8.50 -14.75 4.22
N LYS A 56 -8.84 -15.39 5.35
CA LYS A 56 -9.19 -16.79 5.58
C LYS A 56 -9.87 -17.49 4.39
N LYS A 57 -9.30 -18.62 3.95
CA LYS A 57 -9.98 -19.60 3.08
C LYS A 57 -11.30 -20.01 3.74
N ARG A 58 -12.41 -19.92 3.00
CA ARG A 58 -13.73 -20.38 3.46
C ARG A 58 -13.71 -21.90 3.57
N ALA A 59 -13.68 -22.44 4.79
CA ALA A 59 -13.77 -23.87 5.02
C ALA A 59 -15.20 -24.36 4.69
N TYR A 60 -15.29 -25.35 3.80
CA TYR A 60 -16.55 -25.98 3.42
C TYR A 60 -17.08 -26.82 4.58
N LYS A 61 -18.30 -26.51 5.05
CA LYS A 61 -18.98 -27.28 6.10
C LYS A 61 -19.77 -28.41 5.43
N ARG A 62 -19.35 -29.67 5.64
CA ARG A 62 -20.15 -30.84 5.25
C ARG A 62 -21.42 -30.83 6.12
N ARG A 63 -22.60 -30.91 5.51
CA ARG A 63 -23.82 -31.24 6.25
C ARG A 63 -23.78 -32.73 6.46
N ASP A 64 -23.68 -33.14 7.71
CA ASP A 64 -23.81 -34.55 8.06
C ASP A 64 -25.17 -35.04 7.58
N MET A 65 -25.15 -36.00 6.64
CA MET A 65 -26.31 -36.83 6.35
C MET A 65 -26.45 -37.77 7.55
N THR A 66 -27.44 -37.52 8.40
CA THR A 66 -27.95 -38.52 9.33
C THR A 66 -29.34 -38.91 8.82
N ALA A 67 -29.45 -40.16 8.38
CA ALA A 67 -30.67 -40.81 7.99
C ALA A 67 -31.32 -41.43 9.23
N GLU A 68 -32.62 -41.22 9.40
CA GLU A 68 -33.55 -42.13 10.07
C GLU A 68 -34.74 -42.37 9.13
#